data_AF-A0AA50E3D1-F1
#
_entry.id   AF-A0AA50E3D1-F1
#
_cell.length_a   1.000
_cell.length_b   1.000
_cell.length_c   1.000
_cell.angle_alpha   90.00
_cell.angle_beta   90.00
_cell.angle_gamma   90.00
#
_symmetry.space_group_name_H-M   'P 1'
#
loop_
_entity.id
_entity.type
_entity.pdbx_description
1 polymer ?
#
loop_
_entity_poly.entity_id
_entity_poly.type
_entity_poly.pdbx_seq_one_letter_code
_entity_poly.pdbx_strand_id
1 'polypeptide(L)'
;MKLLDGNLIYKYANIFIFGNYQLPESWIIKMPKWAVEFYKSLHRPDNLRLSLPYLYLSILKHFLKMLPVLQTEYHPQLYKVLLGNDLSLPCKIYDPLQIIDSFCETLETLWKNRDIGKLKEFKVFKFTSQGLLQGKQSKSSSSYTTILAYCGGWTDAKGKCGHTPLVIGKHRVCEGCGYLICPEDDCQFCKRNCSHYEKRKEARQRRRRY
;
A
#
# COMPACT_ATOMS: atom_id res chain seq x y z
N MET A 1 -21.97 31.11 17.02
CA MET A 1 -21.52 30.10 16.03
C MET A 1 -20.41 29.28 16.68
N LYS A 2 -20.71 28.10 17.25
CA LYS A 2 -19.70 27.29 17.96
C LYS A 2 -18.69 26.72 16.96
N LEU A 3 -17.42 27.07 17.14
CA LEU A 3 -16.30 26.50 16.40
C LEU A 3 -16.32 24.98 16.60
N LEU A 4 -16.48 24.24 15.50
CA LEU A 4 -16.40 22.78 15.52
C LEU A 4 -15.00 22.38 16.00
N ASP A 5 -14.96 21.56 17.04
CA ASP A 5 -13.77 20.88 17.55
C ASP A 5 -13.14 20.04 16.42
N GLY A 6 -11.81 19.91 16.37
CA GLY A 6 -11.11 19.14 15.34
C GLY A 6 -11.62 17.70 15.26
N ASN A 7 -12.14 17.18 16.37
CA ASN A 7 -12.77 15.87 16.46
C ASN A 7 -14.05 15.73 15.63
N LEU A 8 -14.81 16.81 15.41
CA LEU A 8 -16.00 16.77 14.55
C LEU A 8 -15.64 16.68 13.06
N ILE A 9 -14.55 17.31 12.60
CA ILE A 9 -14.17 17.30 11.18
C ILE A 9 -14.00 15.85 10.71
N TYR A 10 -13.20 15.07 11.44
CA TYR A 10 -12.93 13.68 11.11
C TYR A 10 -14.15 12.76 11.28
N LYS A 11 -15.02 13.06 12.24
CA LYS A 11 -16.28 12.33 12.43
C LYS A 11 -17.20 12.39 11.21
N TYR A 12 -17.19 13.49 10.46
CA TYR A 12 -18.12 13.71 9.33
C TYR A 12 -17.43 13.69 7.95
N ALA A 13 -16.10 13.76 7.88
CA ALA A 13 -15.35 13.78 6.62
C ALA A 13 -15.77 12.63 5.67
N ASN A 14 -15.97 11.43 6.22
CA ASN A 14 -16.37 10.26 5.46
C ASN A 14 -17.74 10.41 4.75
N ILE A 15 -18.69 11.13 5.35
CA ILE A 15 -20.01 11.42 4.76
C ILE A 15 -19.86 12.42 3.61
N PHE A 16 -19.02 13.44 3.77
CA PHE A 16 -18.73 14.40 2.71
C PHE A 16 -18.07 13.73 1.50
N ILE A 17 -17.11 12.83 1.75
CA ILE A 17 -16.46 12.02 0.71
C ILE A 17 -17.48 11.14 -0.02
N PHE A 18 -18.34 10.43 0.73
CA PHE A 18 -19.36 9.55 0.18
C PHE A 18 -20.35 10.32 -0.69
N GLY A 19 -20.88 11.44 -0.17
CA GLY A 19 -21.82 12.31 -0.87
C GLY A 19 -21.21 13.17 -1.98
N ASN A 20 -19.89 13.13 -2.18
CA ASN A 20 -19.15 13.96 -3.14
C ASN A 20 -19.35 15.48 -2.92
N TYR A 21 -19.52 15.89 -1.67
CA TYR A 21 -19.72 17.30 -1.31
C TYR A 21 -18.39 18.07 -1.32
N GLN A 22 -18.44 19.40 -1.20
CA GLN A 22 -17.26 20.21 -0.89
C GLN A 22 -17.11 20.34 0.63
N LEU A 23 -15.89 20.31 1.14
CA LEU A 23 -15.66 20.60 2.56
C LEU A 23 -15.91 22.10 2.82
N PRO A 24 -16.48 22.46 3.97
CA PRO A 24 -16.52 23.85 4.41
C PRO A 24 -15.10 24.44 4.48
N GLU A 25 -14.92 25.70 4.05
CA GLU A 25 -13.62 26.39 4.11
C GLU A 25 -13.04 26.40 5.53
N SER A 26 -13.90 26.59 6.53
CA SER A 26 -13.54 26.56 7.95
C SER A 26 -12.95 25.22 8.41
N TRP A 27 -13.24 24.12 7.72
CA TRP A 27 -12.64 22.80 7.99
C TRP A 27 -11.30 22.67 7.27
N ILE A 28 -11.24 23.11 6.01
CA ILE A 28 -10.02 23.05 5.19
C ILE A 28 -8.85 23.75 5.90
N ILE A 29 -9.10 24.91 6.53
CA ILE A 29 -8.07 25.68 7.26
C ILE A 29 -7.54 24.93 8.50
N LYS A 30 -8.35 24.04 9.09
CA LYS A 30 -8.00 23.28 10.30
C LYS A 30 -7.40 21.90 10.01
N MET A 31 -7.48 21.44 8.76
CA MET A 31 -6.99 20.12 8.37
C MET A 31 -5.52 20.17 7.94
N PRO A 32 -4.73 19.12 8.20
CA PRO A 32 -3.37 19.05 7.69
C PRO A 32 -3.40 18.96 6.16
N LYS A 33 -2.35 19.50 5.50
CA LYS A 33 -2.28 19.61 4.04
C LYS A 33 -2.51 18.28 3.33
N TRP A 34 -1.89 17.20 3.81
CA TRP A 34 -2.05 15.86 3.24
C TRP A 34 -3.51 15.40 3.26
N ALA A 35 -4.29 15.75 4.29
CA ALA A 35 -5.68 15.31 4.43
C ALA A 35 -6.57 16.06 3.44
N VAL A 36 -6.33 17.36 3.25
CA VAL A 36 -7.02 18.18 2.24
C VAL A 36 -6.69 17.69 0.83
N GLU A 37 -5.42 17.38 0.56
CA GLU A 37 -5.00 16.83 -0.74
C GLU A 37 -5.63 15.47 -1.03
N PHE A 38 -5.65 14.56 -0.05
CA PHE A 38 -6.32 13.27 -0.17
C PHE A 38 -7.81 13.43 -0.42
N TYR A 39 -8.49 14.28 0.36
CA TYR A 39 -9.91 14.58 0.17
C TYR A 39 -10.20 15.04 -1.27
N LYS A 40 -9.44 16.05 -1.75
CA LYS A 40 -9.60 16.57 -3.11
C LYS A 40 -9.36 15.50 -4.17
N SER A 41 -8.46 14.55 -3.92
CA SER A 41 -8.20 13.44 -4.83
C SER A 41 -9.36 12.46 -4.96
N LEU A 42 -10.26 12.44 -3.97
CA LEU A 42 -11.48 11.61 -3.95
C LEU A 42 -12.68 12.29 -4.58
N HIS A 43 -12.57 13.57 -4.96
CA HIS A 43 -13.65 14.27 -5.65
C HIS A 43 -13.85 13.66 -7.05
N ARG A 44 -15.12 13.43 -7.40
CA ARG A 44 -15.49 12.75 -8.63
C ARG A 44 -16.27 13.73 -9.52
N PRO A 45 -15.82 14.01 -10.75
CA PRO A 45 -16.68 14.66 -11.74
C PRO A 45 -17.79 13.69 -12.14
N ASP A 46 -18.98 14.23 -12.39
CA ASP A 46 -20.18 13.48 -12.77
C ASP A 46 -20.66 12.48 -11.70
N ASN A 47 -21.86 11.92 -11.85
CA ASN A 47 -22.57 11.07 -10.87
C ASN A 47 -21.88 9.72 -10.56
N LEU A 48 -20.55 9.62 -10.71
CA LEU A 48 -19.73 8.47 -10.38
C LEU A 48 -19.82 8.17 -8.88
N ARG A 49 -20.32 6.97 -8.58
CA ARG A 49 -20.39 6.44 -7.22
C ARG A 49 -18.99 6.10 -6.73
N LEU A 50 -18.74 6.40 -5.45
CA LEU A 50 -17.55 5.93 -4.77
C LEU A 50 -17.62 4.40 -4.65
N SER A 51 -16.50 3.72 -4.90
CA SER A 51 -16.38 2.26 -4.84
C SER A 51 -15.10 1.85 -4.11
N LEU A 52 -15.04 0.61 -3.60
CA LEU A 52 -13.82 0.10 -2.95
C LEU A 52 -12.60 0.14 -3.88
N PRO A 53 -12.67 -0.27 -5.16
CA PRO A 53 -11.53 -0.15 -6.07
C PRO A 53 -11.08 1.30 -6.26
N TYR A 54 -12.01 2.26 -6.31
CA TYR A 54 -11.69 3.67 -6.43
C TYR A 54 -10.98 4.19 -5.16
N LEU A 55 -11.47 3.82 -3.97
CA LEU A 55 -10.82 4.14 -2.70
C LEU A 55 -9.41 3.53 -2.64
N TYR A 56 -9.28 2.25 -2.94
CA TYR A 56 -8.01 1.53 -2.93
C TYR A 56 -6.97 2.23 -3.84
N LEU A 57 -7.34 2.52 -5.09
CA LEU A 57 -6.44 3.18 -6.04
C LEU A 57 -6.14 4.63 -5.66
N SER A 58 -7.11 5.34 -5.08
CA SER A 58 -6.91 6.72 -4.60
C SER A 58 -5.94 6.76 -3.42
N ILE A 59 -6.07 5.83 -2.46
CA ILE A 59 -5.13 5.65 -1.34
C ILE A 59 -3.74 5.35 -1.88
N LEU A 60 -3.60 4.39 -2.79
CA LEU A 60 -2.30 4.04 -3.38
C LEU A 60 -1.67 5.25 -4.09
N LYS A 61 -2.44 5.94 -4.93
CA LYS A 61 -1.98 7.11 -5.68
C LYS A 61 -1.53 8.23 -4.75
N HIS A 62 -2.30 8.53 -3.71
CA HIS A 62 -1.94 9.54 -2.73
C HIS A 62 -0.71 9.13 -1.91
N PHE A 63 -0.65 7.88 -1.45
CA PHE A 63 0.53 7.33 -0.76
C PHE A 63 1.81 7.53 -1.57
N LEU A 64 1.79 7.17 -2.86
CA LEU A 64 2.95 7.34 -3.75
C LEU A 64 3.36 8.81 -3.91
N LYS A 65 2.40 9.75 -3.91
CA LYS A 65 2.69 11.19 -3.92
C LYS A 65 3.31 11.69 -2.62
N MET A 66 3.01 11.04 -1.49
CA MET A 66 3.53 11.42 -0.18
C MET A 66 4.94 10.88 0.09
N LEU A 67 5.39 9.82 -0.61
CA LEU A 67 6.73 9.26 -0.46
C LEU A 67 7.89 10.28 -0.50
N PRO A 68 7.97 11.21 -1.48
CA PRO A 68 9.05 12.19 -1.54
C PRO A 68 8.91 13.34 -0.53
N VAL A 69 7.76 13.50 0.10
CA VAL A 69 7.46 14.66 0.95
C VAL A 69 8.06 14.45 2.34
N LEU A 70 8.86 15.41 2.82
CA LEU A 70 9.41 15.43 4.18
C LEU A 70 8.39 15.91 5.22
N GLN A 71 7.14 15.46 5.12
CA GLN A 71 6.11 15.80 6.12
C GLN A 71 6.21 14.83 7.30
N THR A 72 6.36 15.38 8.50
CA THR A 72 6.48 14.62 9.76
C THR A 72 5.14 14.09 10.26
N GLU A 73 4.04 14.70 9.85
CA GLU A 73 2.69 14.40 10.38
C GLU A 73 1.94 13.31 9.60
N TYR A 74 2.39 12.98 8.38
CA TYR A 74 1.70 11.98 7.55
C TYR A 74 2.22 10.56 7.83
N HIS A 75 1.27 9.63 7.98
CA HIS A 75 1.53 8.20 7.82
C HIS A 75 0.24 7.46 7.36
N PRO A 76 0.35 6.33 6.66
CA PRO A 76 -0.78 5.67 6.01
C PRO A 76 -1.97 5.28 6.91
N GLN A 77 -1.74 5.02 8.20
CA GLN A 77 -2.87 4.74 9.12
C GLN A 77 -3.84 5.91 9.26
N LEU A 78 -3.41 7.15 9.01
CA LEU A 78 -4.27 8.32 9.15
C LEU A 78 -5.39 8.39 8.11
N TYR A 79 -5.33 7.60 7.02
CA TYR A 79 -6.47 7.49 6.10
C TYR A 79 -7.73 7.01 6.81
N LYS A 80 -7.60 6.09 7.78
CA LYS A 80 -8.75 5.54 8.54
C LYS A 80 -9.55 6.64 9.23
N VAL A 81 -8.87 7.66 9.73
CA VAL A 81 -9.48 8.82 10.40
C VAL A 81 -10.40 9.61 9.44
N LEU A 82 -10.09 9.66 8.14
CA LEU A 82 -10.91 10.34 7.13
C LEU A 82 -12.00 9.44 6.53
N LEU A 83 -11.72 8.15 6.40
CA LEU A 83 -12.64 7.17 5.81
C LEU A 83 -13.70 6.70 6.81
N GLY A 84 -13.46 6.90 8.11
CA GLY A 84 -14.38 6.59 9.20
C GLY A 84 -13.85 5.46 10.10
N ASN A 85 -14.29 5.46 11.35
CA ASN A 85 -13.80 4.55 12.38
C ASN A 85 -14.32 3.11 12.25
N ASP A 86 -15.40 2.90 11.49
CA ASP A 86 -15.90 1.55 11.21
C ASP A 86 -15.17 0.98 9.99
N LEU A 87 -14.28 0.03 10.26
CA LEU A 87 -13.39 -0.58 9.26
C LEU A 87 -14.12 -1.50 8.29
N SER A 88 -15.35 -1.92 8.62
CA SER A 88 -16.22 -2.68 7.71
C SER A 88 -17.03 -1.79 6.77
N LEU A 89 -17.01 -0.46 7.00
CA LEU A 89 -17.78 0.54 6.27
C LEU A 89 -16.96 1.80 5.91
N PRO A 90 -15.79 1.68 5.26
CA PRO A 90 -15.00 2.84 4.83
C PRO A 90 -15.83 3.73 3.89
N CYS A 91 -15.99 5.00 4.27
CA CYS A 91 -16.88 5.94 3.60
C CYS A 91 -18.29 5.39 3.35
N LYS A 92 -18.84 4.60 4.30
CA LYS A 92 -20.16 3.95 4.19
C LYS A 92 -20.27 2.91 3.06
N ILE A 93 -19.15 2.47 2.50
CA ILE A 93 -19.10 1.39 1.51
C ILE A 93 -18.85 0.07 2.23
N TYR A 94 -19.70 -0.92 1.99
CA TYR A 94 -19.59 -2.24 2.60
C TYR A 94 -18.28 -2.95 2.18
N ASP A 95 -17.41 -3.23 3.15
CA ASP A 95 -16.11 -3.90 3.01
C ASP A 95 -15.96 -5.03 4.05
N PRO A 96 -16.68 -6.15 3.88
CA PRO A 96 -16.68 -7.24 4.87
C PRO A 96 -15.32 -7.94 5.01
N LEU A 97 -14.46 -7.82 3.99
CA LEU A 97 -13.11 -8.39 3.99
C LEU A 97 -12.06 -7.42 4.50
N GLN A 98 -12.46 -6.21 4.93
CA GLN A 98 -11.57 -5.17 5.46
C GLN A 98 -10.38 -4.90 4.52
N ILE A 99 -10.65 -4.86 3.21
CA ILE A 99 -9.64 -4.68 2.16
C ILE A 99 -8.94 -3.34 2.35
N ILE A 100 -9.70 -2.27 2.61
CA ILE A 100 -9.14 -0.92 2.77
C ILE A 100 -8.29 -0.85 4.03
N ASP A 101 -8.76 -1.44 5.13
CA ASP A 101 -8.05 -1.44 6.39
C ASP A 101 -6.71 -2.18 6.31
N SER A 102 -6.75 -3.42 5.82
CA SER A 102 -5.58 -4.26 5.57
C SER A 102 -4.59 -3.60 4.61
N PHE A 103 -5.10 -2.84 3.65
CA PHE A 103 -4.26 -2.10 2.72
C PHE A 103 -3.55 -0.92 3.40
N CYS A 104 -4.23 -0.16 4.26
CA CYS A 104 -3.60 0.88 5.08
C CYS A 104 -2.49 0.30 5.99
N GLU A 105 -2.69 -0.87 6.57
CA GLU A 105 -1.66 -1.58 7.36
C GLU A 105 -0.46 -2.02 6.53
N THR A 106 -0.74 -2.52 5.34
CA THR A 106 0.30 -2.89 4.38
C THR A 106 1.14 -1.66 3.97
N LEU A 107 0.49 -0.54 3.67
CA LEU A 107 1.17 0.71 3.33
C LEU A 107 1.93 1.28 4.53
N GLU A 108 1.43 1.14 5.75
CA GLU A 108 2.14 1.54 6.97
C GLU A 108 3.43 0.73 7.14
N THR A 109 3.39 -0.59 6.89
CA THR A 109 4.59 -1.43 6.90
C THR A 109 5.60 -0.95 5.84
N LEU A 110 5.14 -0.64 4.63
CA LEU A 110 5.99 -0.07 3.58
C LEU A 110 6.56 1.30 3.97
N TRP A 111 5.76 2.17 4.59
CA TRP A 111 6.16 3.49 5.07
C TRP A 111 7.27 3.42 6.13
N LYS A 112 7.15 2.50 7.09
CA LYS A 112 8.16 2.28 8.14
C LYS A 112 9.51 1.80 7.56
N ASN A 113 9.50 1.15 6.40
CA ASN A 113 10.71 0.65 5.74
C ASN A 113 11.17 1.53 4.57
N ARG A 114 10.59 2.73 4.40
CA ARG A 114 10.79 3.57 3.20
C ARG A 114 12.22 4.02 2.99
N ASP A 115 12.97 4.32 4.06
CA ASP A 115 14.33 4.82 3.95
C ASP A 115 15.32 3.69 3.62
N ILE A 116 15.17 2.52 4.25
CA ILE A 116 15.97 1.30 3.92
C ILE A 116 15.67 0.84 2.49
N GLY A 117 14.39 0.84 2.11
CA GLY A 117 13.95 0.50 0.76
C GLY A 117 14.19 1.59 -0.28
N LYS A 118 14.75 2.74 0.11
CA LYS A 118 15.03 3.89 -0.77
C LYS A 118 13.83 4.32 -1.61
N LEU A 119 12.63 4.29 -1.01
CA LEU A 119 11.36 4.54 -1.71
C LEU A 119 11.31 5.91 -2.41
N LYS A 120 11.99 6.91 -1.84
CA LYS A 120 12.10 8.27 -2.38
C LYS A 120 12.83 8.33 -3.73
N GLU A 121 13.66 7.33 -4.04
CA GLU A 121 14.45 7.29 -5.27
C GLU A 121 13.62 6.80 -6.48
N PHE A 122 12.48 6.16 -6.25
CA PHE A 122 11.61 5.65 -7.31
C PHE A 122 10.82 6.78 -7.98
N LYS A 123 10.88 6.84 -9.32
CA LYS A 123 10.25 7.89 -10.13
C LYS A 123 9.10 7.38 -11.00
N VAL A 124 9.08 6.09 -11.29
CA VAL A 124 8.02 5.45 -12.07
C VAL A 124 7.55 4.23 -11.30
N PHE A 125 6.23 4.14 -11.14
CA PHE A 125 5.56 3.06 -10.44
C PHE A 125 4.67 2.29 -11.41
N LYS A 126 4.63 0.97 -11.23
CA LYS A 126 3.73 0.08 -11.94
C LYS A 126 2.98 -0.74 -10.89
N PHE A 127 1.66 -0.66 -10.94
CA PHE A 127 0.77 -1.51 -10.16
C PHE A 127 0.10 -2.50 -11.10
N THR A 128 0.07 -3.77 -10.74
CA THR A 128 -0.60 -4.82 -11.54
C THR A 128 -1.78 -5.43 -10.79
N SER A 129 -2.64 -6.16 -11.50
CA SER A 129 -3.88 -6.76 -10.99
C SER A 129 -3.71 -7.76 -9.84
N GLN A 130 -2.46 -8.12 -9.51
CA GLN A 130 -2.12 -8.98 -8.38
C GLN A 130 -1.55 -8.20 -7.19
N GLY A 131 -1.88 -6.91 -7.04
CA GLY A 131 -1.38 -6.12 -5.91
C GLY A 131 0.14 -5.92 -5.91
N LEU A 132 0.81 -6.23 -7.03
CA LEU A 132 2.25 -6.12 -7.16
C LEU A 132 2.59 -4.67 -7.51
N LEU A 133 3.19 -3.98 -6.54
CA LEU A 133 3.76 -2.65 -6.76
C LEU A 133 5.23 -2.81 -7.10
N GLN A 134 5.61 -2.29 -8.25
CA GLN A 134 6.99 -2.23 -8.69
C GLN A 134 7.37 -0.79 -9.02
N GLY A 135 8.66 -0.49 -9.01
CA GLY A 135 9.14 0.80 -9.48
C GLY A 135 10.51 0.73 -10.14
N LYS A 136 10.87 1.85 -10.77
CA LYS A 136 12.24 2.14 -11.23
C LYS A 136 12.68 3.53 -10.80
N GLN A 137 13.97 3.67 -10.51
CA GLN A 137 14.56 4.93 -10.02
C GLN A 137 14.82 5.94 -11.14
N SER A 138 14.99 5.47 -12.37
CA SER A 138 15.14 6.30 -13.57
C SER A 138 14.17 5.85 -14.64
N LYS A 139 13.71 6.80 -15.48
CA LYS A 139 12.95 6.48 -16.70
C LYS A 139 13.76 5.59 -17.64
N SER A 140 15.08 5.76 -17.69
CA SER A 140 16.01 5.00 -18.55
C SER A 140 16.37 3.61 -18.04
N SER A 141 16.09 3.29 -16.76
CA SER A 141 16.34 1.95 -16.23
C SER A 141 15.39 0.95 -16.88
N SER A 142 15.95 -0.16 -17.37
CA SER A 142 15.20 -1.25 -18.01
C SER A 142 14.54 -2.19 -17.00
N SER A 143 15.02 -2.24 -15.75
CA SER A 143 14.56 -3.18 -14.74
C SER A 143 13.64 -2.54 -13.71
N TYR A 144 12.56 -3.27 -13.40
CA TYR A 144 11.67 -2.94 -12.30
C TYR A 144 12.12 -3.69 -11.04
N THR A 145 12.13 -2.98 -9.91
CA THR A 145 12.29 -3.60 -8.59
C THR A 145 10.93 -3.68 -7.92
N THR A 146 10.67 -4.81 -7.27
CA THR A 146 9.43 -5.04 -6.53
C THR A 146 9.46 -4.30 -5.19
N ILE A 147 8.45 -3.49 -4.95
CA ILE A 147 8.30 -2.64 -3.76
C ILE A 147 7.37 -3.31 -2.75
N LEU A 148 6.24 -3.83 -3.23
CA LEU A 148 5.23 -4.53 -2.43
C LEU A 148 4.68 -5.72 -3.22
N ALA A 149 4.58 -6.88 -2.57
CA ALA A 149 4.06 -8.11 -3.16
C ALA A 149 3.47 -9.03 -2.08
N TYR A 150 2.95 -10.18 -2.52
CA TYR A 150 2.73 -11.35 -1.68
C TYR A 150 3.53 -12.54 -2.25
N CYS A 151 3.77 -13.55 -1.41
CA CYS A 151 4.47 -14.76 -1.84
C CYS A 151 3.57 -15.67 -2.69
N GLY A 152 3.94 -15.84 -3.96
CA GLY A 152 3.33 -16.83 -4.86
C GLY A 152 3.95 -18.23 -4.79
N GLY A 153 4.86 -18.47 -3.86
CA GLY A 153 5.58 -19.73 -3.70
C GLY A 153 4.76 -20.84 -3.06
N TRP A 154 5.38 -22.01 -2.94
CA TRP A 154 4.82 -23.20 -2.31
C TRP A 154 5.75 -23.71 -1.20
N THR A 155 5.13 -24.34 -0.21
CA THR A 155 5.76 -25.04 0.92
C THR A 155 5.22 -26.46 0.93
N ASP A 156 6.06 -27.44 1.26
CA ASP A 156 5.67 -28.85 1.17
C ASP A 156 4.61 -29.22 2.22
N ALA A 157 4.57 -28.52 3.36
CA ALA A 157 3.64 -28.80 4.44
C ALA A 157 2.25 -28.19 4.25
N LYS A 158 2.13 -27.03 3.58
CA LYS A 158 0.89 -26.22 3.54
C LYS A 158 0.36 -25.95 2.13
N GLY A 159 1.05 -26.41 1.09
CA GLY A 159 0.74 -26.01 -0.29
C GLY A 159 1.19 -24.58 -0.56
N LYS A 160 0.28 -23.69 -0.98
CA LYS A 160 0.64 -22.28 -1.24
C LYS A 160 1.21 -21.62 0.03
N CYS A 161 2.33 -20.92 -0.11
CA CYS A 161 3.00 -20.25 1.01
C CYS A 161 2.14 -19.14 1.62
N GLY A 162 1.62 -18.24 0.80
CA GLY A 162 0.70 -17.19 1.24
C GLY A 162 1.33 -16.08 2.10
N HIS A 163 2.64 -16.10 2.35
CA HIS A 163 3.31 -15.05 3.12
C HIS A 163 3.03 -13.66 2.53
N THR A 164 2.48 -12.77 3.36
CA THR A 164 2.10 -11.41 2.97
C THR A 164 2.13 -10.48 4.19
N PRO A 165 2.53 -9.21 4.05
CA PRO A 165 3.08 -8.58 2.84
C PRO A 165 4.60 -8.79 2.69
N LEU A 166 5.07 -8.93 1.45
CA LEU A 166 6.47 -8.77 1.09
C LEU A 166 6.74 -7.30 0.76
N VAL A 167 7.64 -6.69 1.52
CA VAL A 167 7.93 -5.25 1.50
C VAL A 167 9.43 -5.01 1.27
N ILE A 168 9.78 -4.12 0.34
CA ILE A 168 11.16 -3.67 0.10
C ILE A 168 11.73 -2.94 1.33
N GLY A 169 13.01 -3.11 1.60
CA GLY A 169 13.66 -2.59 2.82
C GLY A 169 13.47 -3.49 4.04
N LYS A 170 12.37 -4.25 4.11
CA LYS A 170 12.18 -5.33 5.10
C LYS A 170 12.69 -6.68 4.60
N HIS A 171 12.43 -6.99 3.33
CA HIS A 171 12.78 -8.28 2.72
C HIS A 171 13.84 -8.10 1.64
N ARG A 172 14.67 -9.13 1.45
CA ARG A 172 15.76 -9.12 0.48
C ARG A 172 15.22 -9.09 -0.95
N VAL A 173 15.85 -8.29 -1.80
CA VAL A 173 15.58 -8.27 -3.24
C VAL A 173 16.45 -9.33 -3.92
N CYS A 174 15.87 -10.13 -4.81
CA CYS A 174 16.60 -11.10 -5.60
C CYS A 174 17.35 -10.39 -6.73
N GLU A 175 18.68 -10.41 -6.67
CA GLU A 175 19.56 -9.79 -7.69
C GLU A 175 19.29 -10.30 -9.11
N GLY A 176 18.93 -11.58 -9.27
CA GLY A 176 18.66 -12.14 -10.59
C GLY A 176 17.33 -11.73 -11.25
N CYS A 177 16.33 -11.24 -10.50
CA CYS A 177 15.02 -10.92 -11.09
C CYS A 177 14.32 -9.65 -10.57
N GLY A 178 14.86 -9.00 -9.54
CA GLY A 178 14.28 -7.79 -8.93
C GLY A 178 13.03 -8.04 -8.07
N TYR A 179 12.64 -9.29 -7.81
CA TYR A 179 11.52 -9.64 -6.93
C TYR A 179 11.97 -9.81 -5.49
N LEU A 180 11.07 -9.56 -4.55
CA LEU A 180 11.32 -9.80 -3.13
C LEU A 180 11.37 -11.31 -2.85
N ILE A 181 12.33 -11.72 -2.02
CA ILE A 181 12.50 -13.10 -1.58
C ILE A 181 11.62 -13.34 -0.36
N CYS A 182 10.79 -14.38 -0.41
CA CYS A 182 10.01 -14.84 0.74
C CYS A 182 10.94 -15.16 1.92
N PRO A 183 10.67 -14.64 3.13
CA PRO A 183 11.53 -14.88 4.29
C PRO A 183 11.37 -16.29 4.87
N GLU A 184 10.30 -17.01 4.54
CA GLU A 184 10.08 -18.38 5.03
C GLU A 184 11.18 -19.30 4.50
N ASP A 185 11.90 -19.96 5.40
CA ASP A 185 13.05 -20.82 5.07
C ASP A 185 12.67 -22.01 4.19
N ASP A 186 11.45 -22.53 4.35
CA ASP A 186 10.90 -23.60 3.53
C ASP A 186 10.32 -23.13 2.19
N CYS A 187 10.30 -21.81 1.93
CA CYS A 187 9.80 -21.22 0.69
C CYS A 187 10.90 -20.52 -0.12
N GLN A 188 11.44 -19.40 0.37
CA GLN A 188 12.46 -18.56 -0.29
C GLN A 188 12.18 -18.18 -1.77
N PHE A 189 10.90 -18.24 -2.16
CA PHE A 189 10.44 -17.92 -3.51
C PHE A 189 10.58 -16.44 -3.81
N CYS A 190 10.93 -16.09 -5.05
CA CYS A 190 10.86 -14.70 -5.55
C CYS A 190 10.02 -14.61 -6.83
N LYS A 191 10.32 -15.45 -7.83
CA LYS A 191 9.60 -15.52 -9.10
C LYS A 191 9.80 -16.90 -9.72
N ARG A 192 8.81 -17.37 -10.48
CA ARG A 192 8.92 -18.57 -11.33
C ARG A 192 10.01 -18.36 -12.40
N ASN A 193 10.75 -19.42 -12.72
CA ASN A 193 11.84 -19.43 -13.70
C ASN A 193 13.00 -18.46 -13.36
N CYS A 194 13.23 -18.18 -12.08
CA CYS A 194 14.40 -17.40 -11.65
C CYS A 194 15.53 -18.38 -11.29
N SER A 195 16.66 -18.29 -11.99
CA SER A 195 17.84 -19.13 -11.73
C SER A 195 18.36 -19.03 -10.29
N HIS A 196 18.28 -17.85 -9.67
CA HIS A 196 18.65 -17.66 -8.26
C HIS A 196 17.68 -18.37 -7.31
N TYR A 197 16.40 -18.45 -7.65
CA TYR A 197 15.44 -19.21 -6.86
C TYR A 197 15.70 -20.71 -6.95
N GLU A 198 15.94 -21.24 -8.15
CA GLU A 198 16.25 -22.67 -8.32
C GLU A 198 17.49 -23.09 -7.52
N LYS A 199 18.56 -22.27 -7.52
CA LYS A 199 19.74 -22.50 -6.68
C LYS A 199 19.41 -22.56 -5.18
N ARG A 200 18.55 -21.67 -4.67
CA ARG A 200 18.10 -21.69 -3.26
C ARG A 200 17.28 -22.94 -2.95
N LYS A 201 16.39 -23.32 -3.87
CA LYS A 201 15.54 -24.51 -3.74
C LYS A 201 16.38 -25.79 -3.69
N GLU A 202 17.37 -25.94 -4.56
CA GLU A 202 18.31 -27.08 -4.55
C GLU A 202 19.11 -27.14 -3.25
N ALA A 203 19.64 -26.00 -2.79
CA ALA A 203 20.38 -25.93 -1.53
C ALA A 203 19.51 -26.37 -0.34
N ARG A 204 18.24 -25.98 -0.31
CA ARG A 204 17.27 -26.44 0.70
C ARG A 204 17.03 -27.94 0.64
N GLN A 205 16.84 -28.49 -0.56
CA GLN A 205 16.61 -29.93 -0.72
C GLN A 205 17.82 -30.75 -0.25
N ARG A 206 19.04 -30.25 -0.49
CA ARG A 206 20.25 -30.89 0.04
C ARG A 206 20.29 -30.89 1.56
N ARG A 207 19.97 -29.75 2.20
CA ARG A 207 19.94 -29.63 3.67
C ARG A 207 18.93 -30.53 4.36
N ARG A 208 17.84 -30.90 3.69
CA ARG A 208 16.79 -31.79 4.25
C ARG A 208 17.10 -33.28 4.12
N ARG A 209 18.11 -33.64 3.33
CA ARG A 209 18.55 -35.04 3.16
C ARG A 209 19.58 -35.46 4.21
N TYR A 210 20.10 -34.50 4.98
CA TYR A 210 20.97 -34.70 6.13
C TYR A 210 20.21 -34.32 7.39
#